data_AF-A0A3E1IXA4-F1
#
_entry.id   AF-A0A3E1IXA4-F1
#
_cell.length_a   1.000
_cell.length_b   1.000
_cell.length_c   1.000
_cell.angle_alpha   90.00
_cell.angle_beta   90.00
_cell.angle_gamma   90.00
#
_symmetry.space_group_name_H-M   'P 1'
#
loop_
_entity.id
_entity.type
_entity.pdbx_description
1 polymer ?
#
loop_
_entity_poly.entity_id
_entity_poly.type
_entity_poly.pdbx_seq_one_letter_code
_entity_poly.pdbx_strand_id
1 'polypeptide(L)'
;MMILGVDPGLTRCGVGVIEAGVSRRLSFIHVDVLRSNPKTSQDLRLLEIYNGLVEKIERFSPDVVSIERVFAQENRNTVLGTAQVAGIAMLVAAQRGIPVALHTPTEVKLAVAGNGSAGKQQVERMVARLLNLNVLPTPADAADALAQAICHALRPAGALQGGEREQHLTDAQRKWAESLRAARGSSSVGRGM
;
A
#
# COMPACT_ATOMS: atom_id res chain seq x y z
N MET A 1 -10.01 7.69 -5.77
CA MET A 1 -9.45 7.23 -4.48
C MET A 1 -7.97 6.97 -4.70
N MET A 2 -7.12 7.69 -3.99
CA MET A 2 -5.67 7.55 -4.01
C MET A 2 -5.23 6.45 -3.05
N ILE A 3 -4.48 5.47 -3.53
CA ILE A 3 -4.05 4.31 -2.75
C ILE A 3 -2.53 4.23 -2.79
N LEU A 4 -1.91 4.15 -1.62
CA LEU A 4 -0.47 3.90 -1.50
C LEU A 4 -0.26 2.46 -1.05
N GLY A 5 0.32 1.64 -1.92
CA GLY A 5 0.77 0.28 -1.62
C GLY A 5 2.19 0.26 -1.07
N VAL A 6 2.43 -0.56 -0.05
CA VAL A 6 3.74 -0.77 0.59
C VAL A 6 4.08 -2.25 0.56
N ASP A 7 5.22 -2.57 -0.06
CA ASP A 7 5.91 -3.84 0.09
C ASP A 7 7.07 -3.65 1.09
N PRO A 8 6.89 -4.06 2.37
CA PRO A 8 7.81 -3.72 3.44
C PRO A 8 9.08 -4.55 3.39
N GLY A 9 10.23 -3.89 3.44
CA GLY A 9 11.52 -4.55 3.64
C GLY A 9 12.57 -3.59 4.16
N LEU A 10 13.41 -4.06 5.09
CA LEU A 10 14.40 -3.19 5.74
C LEU A 10 15.43 -2.68 4.74
N THR A 11 15.90 -3.52 3.82
CA THR A 11 16.89 -3.11 2.79
C THR A 11 16.23 -2.41 1.61
N ARG A 12 15.05 -2.89 1.19
CA ARG A 12 14.28 -2.40 0.06
C ARG A 12 12.82 -2.40 0.46
N CYS A 13 12.18 -1.24 0.42
CA CYS A 13 10.76 -1.10 0.68
C CYS A 13 10.12 -0.49 -0.57
N GLY A 14 9.28 -1.27 -1.25
CA GLY A 14 8.55 -0.79 -2.40
C GLY A 14 7.40 0.12 -1.98
N VAL A 15 7.23 1.23 -2.70
CA VAL A 15 6.12 2.17 -2.52
C VAL A 15 5.48 2.44 -3.87
N GLY A 16 4.21 2.05 -4.04
CA GLY A 16 3.44 2.25 -5.25
C GLY A 16 2.23 3.13 -4.99
N VAL A 17 1.93 4.07 -5.88
CA VAL A 17 0.76 4.94 -5.79
C VAL A 17 -0.08 4.78 -7.04
N ILE A 18 -1.36 4.48 -6.83
CA ILE A 18 -2.35 4.41 -7.90
C ILE A 18 -3.58 5.24 -7.55
N GLU A 19 -4.31 5.64 -8.57
CA GLU A 19 -5.65 6.17 -8.43
C GLU A 19 -6.68 5.15 -8.91
N ALA A 20 -7.67 4.87 -8.06
CA ALA A 20 -8.88 4.14 -8.44
C ALA A 20 -10.00 5.15 -8.72
N GLY A 21 -10.35 5.29 -10.01
CA GLY A 21 -11.40 6.17 -10.51
C GLY A 21 -12.78 5.51 -10.57
N VAL A 22 -13.72 6.19 -11.22
CA VAL A 22 -15.07 5.68 -11.48
C VAL A 22 -15.00 4.37 -12.28
N SER A 23 -15.93 3.46 -12.02
CA SER A 23 -15.98 2.12 -12.65
C SER A 23 -14.73 1.26 -12.42
N ARG A 24 -13.99 1.49 -11.32
CA ARG A 24 -12.75 0.78 -10.95
C ARG A 24 -11.64 0.90 -11.99
N ARG A 25 -11.62 1.97 -12.79
CA ARG A 25 -10.48 2.25 -13.66
C ARG A 25 -9.27 2.57 -12.79
N LEU A 26 -8.17 1.86 -13.01
CA LEU A 26 -6.92 2.07 -12.28
C LEU A 26 -5.99 2.96 -13.11
N SER A 27 -5.27 3.86 -12.45
CA SER A 27 -4.29 4.73 -13.09
C SER A 27 -3.02 4.76 -12.27
N PHE A 28 -1.89 4.57 -12.94
CA PHE A 28 -0.58 4.68 -12.32
C PHE A 28 -0.27 6.14 -11.99
N ILE A 29 0.18 6.39 -10.76
CA ILE A 29 0.61 7.73 -10.33
C ILE A 29 2.11 7.76 -10.09
N HIS A 30 2.62 6.80 -9.32
CA HIS A 30 4.03 6.78 -8.93
C HIS A 30 4.46 5.40 -8.48
N VAL A 31 5.76 5.11 -8.60
CA VAL A 31 6.39 4.00 -7.89
C VAL A 31 7.82 4.36 -7.54
N ASP A 32 8.26 3.91 -6.39
CA ASP A 32 9.62 4.10 -5.87
C ASP A 32 10.03 2.89 -5.03
N VAL A 33 11.33 2.74 -4.78
CA VAL A 33 11.87 1.75 -3.84
C VAL A 33 12.80 2.46 -2.88
N LEU A 34 12.33 2.63 -1.66
CA LEU A 34 13.12 3.16 -0.55
C LEU A 34 14.21 2.15 -0.21
N ARG A 35 15.45 2.61 -0.11
CA ARG A 35 16.61 1.75 0.13
C ARG A 35 17.35 2.22 1.36
N SER A 36 17.72 1.25 2.21
CA SER A 36 18.63 1.51 3.32
C SER A 36 19.96 0.79 3.14
N ASN A 37 21.03 1.36 3.69
CA ASN A 37 22.36 0.78 3.60
C ASN A 37 22.54 -0.39 4.59
N PRO A 38 22.82 -1.64 4.17
CA PRO A 38 23.05 -2.75 5.09
C PRO A 38 24.27 -2.58 6.02
N LYS A 39 25.16 -1.64 5.71
CA LYS A 39 26.35 -1.33 6.51
C LYS A 39 26.09 -0.33 7.65
N THR A 40 24.89 0.28 7.72
CA THR A 40 24.51 1.15 8.83
C THR A 40 23.73 0.38 9.90
N SER A 41 23.68 0.91 11.12
CA SER A 41 22.96 0.29 12.23
C SER A 41 21.45 0.25 11.94
N GLN A 42 20.77 -0.76 12.48
CA GLN A 42 19.37 -1.04 12.14
C GLN A 42 18.42 0.12 12.48
N ASP A 43 18.66 0.84 13.57
CA ASP A 43 17.93 2.04 13.97
C ASP A 43 18.02 3.16 12.93
N LEU A 44 19.20 3.43 12.38
CA LEU A 44 19.38 4.43 11.33
C LEU A 44 18.73 3.99 10.02
N ARG A 45 18.78 2.70 9.70
CA ARG A 45 18.09 2.14 8.52
C ARG A 45 16.58 2.28 8.63
N LEU A 46 16.02 2.04 9.81
CA LEU A 46 14.60 2.26 10.08
C LEU A 46 14.23 3.74 9.95
N LEU A 47 15.10 4.65 10.39
CA LEU A 47 14.91 6.09 10.21
C LEU A 47 14.91 6.50 8.72
N GLU A 48 15.81 5.96 7.90
CA GLU A 48 15.83 6.19 6.45
C GLU A 48 14.50 5.78 5.80
N ILE A 49 13.99 4.60 6.14
CA ILE A 49 12.70 4.11 5.64
C ILE A 49 11.53 4.97 6.14
N TYR A 50 11.53 5.35 7.43
CA TYR A 50 10.52 6.25 8.00
C TYR A 50 10.46 7.58 7.25
N ASN A 51 11.61 8.23 7.03
CA ASN A 51 11.67 9.51 6.34
C ASN A 51 11.16 9.41 4.90
N GLY A 52 11.53 8.34 4.19
CA GLY A 52 11.02 8.08 2.85
C GLY A 52 9.50 7.87 2.83
N LEU A 53 8.94 7.09 3.76
CA LEU A 53 7.49 6.89 3.86
C LEU A 53 6.74 8.18 4.18
N VAL A 54 7.29 9.01 5.08
CA VAL A 54 6.76 10.34 5.39
C VAL A 54 6.71 11.20 4.13
N GLU A 55 7.82 11.28 3.38
CA GLU A 55 7.90 12.05 2.13
C GLU A 55 6.83 11.60 1.12
N LYS A 56 6.66 10.29 0.89
CA LYS A 56 5.65 9.79 -0.05
C LYS A 56 4.23 10.07 0.42
N ILE A 57 3.93 9.84 1.70
CA ILE A 57 2.59 10.07 2.23
C ILE A 57 2.21 11.55 2.18
N GLU A 58 3.15 12.46 2.49
CA GLU A 58 2.90 13.90 2.40
C GLU A 58 2.72 14.36 0.95
N ARG A 59 3.60 13.90 0.06
CA ARG A 59 3.56 14.25 -1.36
C ARG A 59 2.26 13.82 -2.03
N PHE A 60 1.79 12.60 -1.77
CA PHE A 60 0.65 12.03 -2.49
C PHE A 60 -0.66 12.11 -1.72
N SER A 61 -0.63 12.34 -0.40
CA SER A 61 -1.82 12.43 0.47
C SER A 61 -2.84 11.31 0.21
N PRO A 62 -2.43 10.02 0.31
CA PRO A 62 -3.31 8.90 -0.05
C PRO A 62 -4.54 8.82 0.86
N ASP A 63 -5.64 8.33 0.31
CA ASP A 63 -6.87 8.05 1.06
C ASP A 63 -6.72 6.81 1.96
N VAL A 64 -5.83 5.90 1.58
CA VAL A 64 -5.58 4.62 2.26
C VAL A 64 -4.16 4.11 1.98
N VAL A 65 -3.55 3.47 2.97
CA VAL A 65 -2.29 2.74 2.81
C VAL A 65 -2.56 1.24 2.84
N SER A 66 -2.15 0.54 1.79
CA SER A 66 -2.26 -0.91 1.65
C SER A 66 -0.91 -1.56 1.90
N ILE A 67 -0.81 -2.46 2.87
CA ILE A 67 0.45 -3.07 3.31
C ILE A 67 0.35 -4.59 3.19
N GLU A 68 1.42 -5.24 2.74
CA GLU A 68 1.52 -6.68 2.81
C GLU A 68 1.53 -7.17 4.27
N ARG A 69 0.69 -8.16 4.57
CA ARG A 69 0.70 -8.83 5.87
C ARG A 69 1.93 -9.74 5.96
N VAL A 70 2.79 -9.46 6.94
CA VAL A 70 4.01 -10.24 7.20
C VAL A 70 3.65 -11.55 7.92
N PHE A 71 4.06 -12.69 7.35
CA PHE A 71 3.90 -14.01 7.96
C PHE A 71 5.26 -14.56 8.42
N ALA A 72 5.33 -15.04 9.66
CA ALA A 72 6.58 -15.49 10.27
C ALA A 72 7.12 -16.83 9.72
N GLN A 73 6.31 -17.58 8.95
CA GLN A 73 6.60 -18.97 8.59
C GLN A 73 7.69 -19.14 7.52
N GLU A 74 7.91 -18.14 6.64
CA GLU A 74 8.72 -18.37 5.43
C GLU A 74 10.16 -17.86 5.46
N ASN A 75 10.58 -16.95 6.37
CA ASN A 75 11.96 -16.46 6.41
C ASN A 75 12.41 -15.91 7.78
N ARG A 76 12.84 -16.78 8.69
CA ARG A 76 13.16 -16.43 10.08
C ARG A 76 14.17 -15.27 10.24
N ASN A 77 15.12 -15.12 9.31
CA ASN A 77 16.21 -14.16 9.42
C ASN A 77 15.85 -12.73 8.97
N THR A 78 14.86 -12.54 8.09
CA THR A 78 14.49 -11.22 7.53
C THR A 78 13.11 -10.74 7.96
N VAL A 79 12.24 -11.65 8.42
CA VAL A 79 10.88 -11.37 8.87
C VAL A 79 10.84 -10.26 9.91
N LEU A 80 11.78 -10.22 10.86
CA LEU A 80 11.76 -9.19 11.91
C LEU A 80 11.95 -7.78 11.35
N GLY A 81 12.89 -7.60 10.40
CA GLY A 81 13.11 -6.31 9.75
C GLY A 81 11.93 -5.88 8.88
N THR A 82 11.35 -6.82 8.14
CA THR A 82 10.10 -6.59 7.37
C THR A 82 8.95 -6.19 8.29
N ALA A 83 8.74 -6.88 9.42
CA ALA A 83 7.68 -6.56 10.38
C ALA A 83 7.87 -5.18 11.02
N GLN A 84 9.11 -4.78 11.33
CA GLN A 84 9.42 -3.44 11.82
C GLN A 84 9.08 -2.36 10.78
N VAL A 85 9.46 -2.57 9.51
CA VAL A 85 9.11 -1.63 8.42
C VAL A 85 7.60 -1.55 8.20
N ALA A 86 6.89 -2.69 8.25
CA ALA A 86 5.43 -2.69 8.20
C ALA A 86 4.81 -1.89 9.35
N GLY A 87 5.33 -2.05 10.58
CA GLY A 87 4.91 -1.26 11.74
C GLY A 87 5.18 0.24 11.59
N ILE A 88 6.31 0.62 11.00
CA ILE A 88 6.62 2.02 10.67
C ILE A 88 5.61 2.56 9.65
N ALA A 89 5.32 1.84 8.57
CA ALA A 89 4.34 2.26 7.58
C ALA A 89 2.94 2.44 8.20
N MET A 90 2.54 1.54 9.10
CA MET A 90 1.31 1.69 9.88
C MET A 90 1.32 2.96 10.76
N LEU A 91 2.41 3.21 11.48
CA LEU A 91 2.55 4.36 12.36
C LEU A 91 2.48 5.68 11.57
N VAL A 92 3.22 5.79 10.47
CA VAL A 92 3.25 7.00 9.63
C VAL A 92 1.87 7.32 9.06
N ALA A 93 1.13 6.30 8.62
CA ALA A 93 -0.25 6.45 8.16
C ALA A 93 -1.20 6.85 9.31
N ALA A 94 -1.08 6.19 10.47
CA ALA A 94 -1.91 6.44 11.64
C ALA A 94 -1.75 7.88 12.17
N GLN A 95 -0.52 8.40 12.22
CA GLN A 95 -0.21 9.79 12.61
C GLN A 95 -0.93 10.84 11.74
N ARG A 96 -1.25 10.50 10.48
CA ARG A 96 -1.95 11.38 9.53
C ARG A 96 -3.44 11.06 9.39
N GLY A 97 -3.96 10.16 10.24
CA GLY A 97 -5.35 9.73 10.21
C GLY A 97 -5.70 8.92 8.95
N ILE A 98 -4.71 8.38 8.24
CA ILE A 98 -4.93 7.59 7.03
C ILE A 98 -5.22 6.14 7.45
N PRO A 99 -6.31 5.51 6.97
CA PRO A 99 -6.60 4.12 7.24
C PRO A 99 -5.55 3.19 6.61
N VAL A 100 -5.33 2.05 7.26
CA VAL A 100 -4.41 1.01 6.79
C VAL A 100 -5.20 -0.26 6.50
N ALA A 101 -4.94 -0.86 5.34
CA ALA A 101 -5.43 -2.18 4.96
C ALA A 101 -4.27 -3.18 4.90
N LEU A 102 -4.49 -4.40 5.39
CA LEU A 102 -3.52 -5.48 5.32
C LEU A 102 -4.02 -6.56 4.38
N HIS A 103 -3.14 -7.01 3.48
CA HIS A 103 -3.45 -8.04 2.51
C HIS A 103 -2.44 -9.18 2.57
N THR A 104 -2.94 -10.40 2.47
CA THR A 104 -2.12 -11.60 2.36
C THR A 104 -1.58 -11.75 0.93
N PRO A 105 -0.44 -12.44 0.74
CA PRO A 105 0.08 -12.73 -0.60
C PRO A 105 -0.97 -13.41 -1.51
N THR A 106 -1.78 -14.30 -0.93
CA THR A 106 -2.86 -15.00 -1.64
C THR A 106 -3.95 -14.05 -2.11
N GLU A 107 -4.36 -13.09 -1.28
CA GLU A 107 -5.35 -12.07 -1.66
C GLU A 107 -4.83 -11.20 -2.82
N VAL A 108 -3.56 -10.80 -2.77
CA VAL A 108 -2.93 -10.01 -3.84
C VAL A 108 -2.89 -10.80 -5.14
N LYS A 109 -2.43 -12.05 -5.10
CA LYS A 109 -2.39 -12.93 -6.27
C LYS A 109 -3.79 -13.15 -6.86
N LEU A 110 -4.80 -13.39 -6.01
CA LEU A 110 -6.20 -13.52 -6.44
C LEU A 110 -6.72 -12.25 -7.11
N ALA A 111 -6.50 -11.08 -6.50
CA ALA A 111 -7.01 -9.81 -7.01
C ALA A 111 -6.33 -9.39 -8.32
N VAL A 112 -5.01 -9.60 -8.44
CA VAL A 112 -4.22 -9.12 -9.58
C VAL A 112 -4.21 -10.12 -10.74
N ALA A 113 -4.09 -11.42 -10.44
CA ALA A 113 -3.88 -12.46 -11.45
C ALA A 113 -5.06 -13.45 -11.58
N GLY A 114 -6.11 -13.32 -10.76
CA GLY A 114 -7.31 -14.17 -10.80
C GLY A 114 -7.13 -15.55 -10.15
N ASN A 115 -5.94 -15.89 -9.64
CA ASN A 115 -5.68 -17.13 -8.92
C ASN A 115 -4.65 -16.91 -7.80
N GLY A 116 -4.82 -17.58 -6.65
CA GLY A 116 -3.99 -17.38 -5.46
C GLY A 116 -2.61 -18.03 -5.52
N SER A 117 -2.37 -18.89 -6.51
CA SER A 117 -1.12 -19.60 -6.75
C SER A 117 -0.25 -18.95 -7.83
N ALA A 118 -0.61 -17.74 -8.29
CA ALA A 118 0.08 -17.07 -9.39
C ALA A 118 1.56 -16.87 -9.08
N GLY A 119 2.40 -17.16 -10.08
CA GLY A 119 3.84 -16.93 -10.02
C GLY A 119 4.19 -15.44 -10.08
N LYS A 120 5.36 -15.06 -9.56
CA LYS A 120 5.79 -13.65 -9.47
C LYS A 120 5.76 -12.91 -10.81
N GLN A 121 6.30 -13.51 -11.87
CA GLN A 121 6.28 -12.93 -13.22
C GLN A 121 4.86 -12.77 -13.80
N GLN A 122 3.90 -13.60 -13.38
CA GLN A 122 2.51 -13.43 -13.79
C GLN A 122 1.91 -12.19 -13.12
N VAL A 123 2.14 -12.02 -11.82
CA VAL A 123 1.70 -10.84 -11.08
C VAL A 123 2.30 -9.57 -11.69
N GLU A 124 3.61 -9.52 -11.93
CA GLU A 124 4.30 -8.37 -12.53
C GLU A 124 3.70 -7.96 -13.89
N ARG A 125 3.44 -8.93 -14.78
CA ARG A 125 2.78 -8.67 -16.08
C ARG A 125 1.36 -8.16 -15.93
N MET A 126 0.62 -8.71 -14.97
CA MET A 126 -0.75 -8.28 -14.70
C MET A 126 -0.80 -6.88 -14.10
N VAL A 127 0.13 -6.52 -13.21
CA VAL A 127 0.29 -5.14 -12.71
C VAL A 127 0.49 -4.17 -13.88
N ALA A 128 1.44 -4.46 -14.78
CA ALA A 128 1.69 -3.62 -15.94
C ALA A 128 0.44 -3.49 -16.83
N ARG A 129 -0.28 -4.59 -17.07
CA ARG A 129 -1.51 -4.60 -17.86
C ARG A 129 -2.63 -3.78 -17.21
N LEU A 130 -2.87 -3.96 -15.91
CA LEU A 130 -3.95 -3.30 -15.17
C LEU A 130 -3.73 -1.79 -15.05
N LEU A 131 -2.48 -1.36 -14.99
CA LEU A 131 -2.08 0.05 -14.93
C LEU A 131 -1.70 0.65 -16.29
N ASN A 132 -1.86 -0.12 -17.37
CA ASN A 132 -1.51 0.26 -18.74
C ASN A 132 -0.07 0.81 -18.88
N LEU A 133 0.89 0.13 -18.23
CA LEU A 133 2.31 0.46 -18.30
C LEU A 133 2.94 -0.14 -19.57
N ASN A 134 3.73 0.67 -20.27
CA ASN A 134 4.46 0.23 -21.47
C ASN A 134 5.64 -0.70 -21.14
N VAL A 135 6.12 -0.67 -19.89
CA VAL A 135 7.24 -1.45 -19.39
C VAL A 135 6.87 -2.11 -18.07
N LEU A 136 7.50 -3.24 -17.76
CA LEU A 136 7.35 -3.86 -16.46
C LEU A 136 7.93 -2.93 -15.37
N PRO A 137 7.20 -2.71 -14.26
CA PRO A 137 7.74 -1.95 -13.14
C PRO A 137 8.97 -2.68 -12.58
N THR A 138 10.10 -1.99 -12.55
CA THR A 138 11.35 -2.50 -12.02
C THR A 138 11.89 -1.56 -10.95
N PRO A 139 12.53 -2.10 -9.90
CA PRO A 139 12.79 -3.52 -9.67
C PRO A 139 11.57 -4.24 -9.03
N ALA A 140 11.68 -5.54 -8.75
CA ALA A 140 10.55 -6.37 -8.29
C ALA A 140 9.69 -5.78 -7.16
N ASP A 141 10.28 -5.13 -6.15
CA ASP A 141 9.51 -4.53 -5.02
C ASP A 141 8.59 -3.39 -5.51
N ALA A 142 8.92 -2.74 -6.65
CA ALA A 142 8.06 -1.75 -7.30
C ALA A 142 6.77 -2.41 -7.81
N ALA A 143 6.88 -3.58 -8.43
CA ALA A 143 5.74 -4.35 -8.91
C ALA A 143 4.89 -4.86 -7.74
N ASP A 144 5.54 -5.38 -6.69
CA ASP A 144 4.87 -5.89 -5.50
C ASP A 144 4.11 -4.77 -4.77
N ALA A 145 4.68 -3.57 -4.64
CA ALA A 145 4.00 -2.42 -4.04
C ALA A 145 2.80 -1.92 -4.87
N LEU A 146 2.91 -1.92 -6.21
CA LEU A 146 1.76 -1.62 -7.08
C LEU A 146 0.69 -2.71 -6.99
N ALA A 147 1.09 -3.98 -6.88
CA ALA A 147 0.17 -5.10 -6.69
C ALA A 147 -0.62 -4.98 -5.38
N GLN A 148 0.02 -4.52 -4.29
CA GLN A 148 -0.67 -4.22 -3.03
C GLN A 148 -1.75 -3.16 -3.23
N ALA A 149 -1.42 -2.06 -3.91
CA ALA A 149 -2.39 -0.99 -4.16
C ALA A 149 -3.57 -1.45 -5.04
N ILE A 150 -3.29 -2.24 -6.07
CA ILE A 150 -4.30 -2.83 -6.96
C ILE A 150 -5.20 -3.80 -6.17
N CYS A 151 -4.62 -4.64 -5.32
CA CYS A 151 -5.37 -5.57 -4.48
C CYS A 151 -6.42 -4.83 -3.64
N HIS A 152 -6.02 -3.72 -3.03
CA HIS A 152 -6.95 -2.88 -2.28
C HIS A 152 -8.05 -2.30 -3.17
N ALA A 153 -7.70 -1.78 -4.35
CA ALA A 153 -8.65 -1.15 -5.28
C ALA A 153 -9.71 -2.12 -5.82
N LEU A 154 -9.33 -3.37 -6.07
CA LEU A 154 -10.17 -4.39 -6.70
C LEU A 154 -10.97 -5.22 -5.69
N ARG A 155 -10.77 -5.02 -4.38
CA ARG A 155 -11.53 -5.71 -3.35
C ARG A 155 -13.03 -5.41 -3.48
N PRO A 156 -13.94 -6.40 -3.32
CA PRO A 156 -15.37 -6.14 -3.28
C PRO A 156 -15.71 -5.09 -2.22
N ALA A 157 -16.68 -4.21 -2.49
CA ALA A 157 -17.01 -3.06 -1.62
C ALA A 157 -17.37 -3.45 -0.17
N GLY A 158 -17.84 -4.68 0.07
CA GLY A 158 -18.09 -5.22 1.41
C GLY A 158 -16.84 -5.72 2.16
N ALA A 159 -15.70 -5.88 1.48
CA ALA A 159 -14.42 -6.27 2.06
C ALA A 159 -13.51 -5.06 2.37
N LEU A 160 -13.96 -3.85 2.03
CA LEU A 160 -13.34 -2.59 2.50
C LEU A 160 -13.66 -2.35 3.98
N GLN A 161 -14.73 -2.97 4.49
CA GLN A 161 -15.04 -3.00 5.92
C GLN A 161 -14.15 -4.01 6.63
N GLY A 162 -13.51 -3.57 7.72
CA GLY A 162 -12.89 -4.49 8.68
C GLY A 162 -11.38 -4.59 8.61
N GLY A 163 -10.68 -3.54 8.16
CA GLY A 163 -9.33 -3.31 8.69
C GLY A 163 -9.38 -3.30 10.22
N GLU A 164 -8.35 -3.77 10.92
CA GLU A 164 -8.35 -3.87 12.41
C GLU A 164 -8.87 -2.57 13.05
N ARG A 165 -8.50 -1.42 12.49
CA ARG A 165 -8.99 -0.11 12.94
C ARG A 165 -10.51 0.02 12.90
N GLU A 166 -11.18 -0.37 11.82
CA GLU A 166 -12.64 -0.27 11.67
C GLU A 166 -13.41 -1.24 12.57
N GLN A 167 -12.85 -2.41 12.85
CA GLN A 167 -13.44 -3.37 13.80
C GLN A 167 -13.50 -2.81 15.23
N HIS A 168 -12.60 -1.90 15.58
CA HIS A 168 -12.53 -1.27 16.91
C HIS A 168 -13.24 0.09 16.97
N LEU A 169 -13.86 0.58 15.89
CA LEU A 169 -14.61 1.84 15.92
C LEU A 169 -16.02 1.64 16.47
N THR A 170 -16.37 2.48 17.45
CA THR A 170 -17.78 2.67 17.87
C THR A 170 -18.62 3.20 16.71
N ASP A 171 -19.93 3.01 16.76
CA ASP A 171 -20.84 3.46 15.69
C ASP A 171 -20.78 4.98 15.47
N ALA A 172 -20.55 5.76 16.53
CA ALA A 172 -20.34 7.20 16.44
C ALA A 172 -19.05 7.55 15.70
N GLN A 173 -17.95 6.84 15.98
CA GLN A 173 -16.67 7.05 15.31
C GLN A 173 -16.70 6.62 13.84
N ARG A 174 -17.46 5.58 13.49
CA ARG A 174 -17.70 5.17 12.10
C ARG A 174 -18.41 6.27 11.31
N LYS A 175 -19.53 6.78 11.82
CA LYS A 175 -20.27 7.89 11.18
C LYS A 175 -19.43 9.16 11.02
N TRP A 176 -18.60 9.46 12.01
CA TRP A 176 -17.67 10.60 11.95
C TRP A 176 -16.61 10.42 10.86
N ALA A 177 -16.00 9.23 10.76
CA ALA A 177 -15.00 8.93 9.74
C ALA A 177 -15.58 8.96 8.31
N GLU A 178 -16.80 8.45 8.12
CA GLU A 178 -17.53 8.54 6.84
C GLU A 178 -17.78 9.99 6.43
N SER A 179 -18.19 10.84 7.38
CA SER A 179 -18.43 12.27 7.16
C SER A 179 -17.14 13.00 6.77
N LEU A 180 -16.01 12.70 7.42
CA LEU A 180 -14.70 13.25 7.06
C LEU A 180 -14.23 12.81 5.66
N ARG A 181 -14.46 11.55 5.29
CA ARG A 181 -14.14 11.05 3.93
C ARG A 181 -14.98 11.77 2.87
N ALA A 182 -16.28 11.95 3.11
CA ALA A 182 -17.17 12.68 2.21
C ALA A 182 -16.74 14.15 2.02
N ALA A 183 -16.32 14.82 3.10
CA ALA A 183 -15.83 16.20 3.05
C ALA A 183 -14.48 16.35 2.30
N ARG A 184 -13.61 15.33 2.34
CA ARG A 184 -12.38 15.31 1.53
C ARG A 184 -12.66 15.08 0.04
N GLY A 185 -13.65 14.24 -0.28
CA GLY A 185 -14.08 13.97 -1.66
C GLY A 185 -14.72 15.18 -2.37
N SER A 186 -15.30 16.13 -1.65
CA SER A 186 -15.82 17.38 -2.25
C SER A 186 -14.72 18.42 -2.53
N SER A 187 -13.53 18.26 -1.95
CA SER A 187 -12.41 19.20 -2.08
C SER A 187 -11.48 18.89 -3.25
N SER A 188 -11.57 17.70 -3.87
CA SER A 188 -10.72 17.29 -4.99
C SER A 188 -11.15 17.84 -6.36
N VAL A 189 -12.29 18.53 -6.44
CA VAL A 189 -12.76 19.21 -7.67
C VAL A 189 -11.87 20.39 -8.09
N GLY A 190 -10.91 20.82 -7.24
CA GLY A 190 -10.01 21.96 -7.51
C GLY A 190 -8.55 21.64 -7.85
N ARG A 191 -8.10 20.37 -7.89
CA ARG A 191 -6.71 20.04 -8.24
C ARG A 191 -6.57 19.80 -9.75
N GLY A 192 -6.63 20.88 -10.50
CA GLY A 192 -6.43 20.89 -11.94
C GLY A 192 -6.15 22.31 -12.44
N MET A 193 -4.91 22.78 -12.22
CA MET A 193 -4.19 23.72 -13.09
C MET A 193 -2.72 23.30 -13.13
#